data_AF-A0A446ZLT5-F1
#
_entry.id   AF-A0A446ZLT5-F1
#
_cell.length_a   1.000
_cell.length_b   1.000
_cell.length_c   1.000
_cell.angle_alpha   90.00
_cell.angle_beta   90.00
_cell.angle_gamma   90.00
#
_symmetry.space_group_name_H-M   'P 1'
#
loop_
_entity.id
_entity.type
_entity.pdbx_description
1 polymer ?
#
loop_
_entity_poly.entity_id
_entity_poly.type
_entity_poly.pdbx_seq_one_letter_code
_entity_poly.pdbx_strand_id
1 'polypeptide(L)'
;MKKMLLIGVLGLFNSFVYGEDLPIIEGVNCNNVKIEISGVNDKVYIFAKYKTIAEFPNSSREVVLGDFITSNQKKYKFKCPDYEVAYNGNELFIKADDLNRIYKLFKDEAYAKFDSGPFKEVYENRGAIPLFTAGNYKYPNIRVDYVSSGYQINLENLWLVERNFALKEAKSYGDDYRVNELKNAVVAYKVDNKQLKPYFFNNTVYPAFEDFKKAEKIEIFHKRSHDEKMGVILEKIEINKKAKSINLFKNAVFPDS
;
A
#
# COMPACT_ATOMS: atom_id res chain seq x y z
N MET A 1 46.63 -9.77 26.22
CA MET A 1 46.06 -9.34 24.93
C MET A 1 44.65 -9.93 24.78
N LYS A 2 43.61 -9.19 25.18
CA LYS A 2 42.21 -9.62 25.02
C LYS A 2 41.72 -9.12 23.66
N LYS A 3 41.50 -10.04 22.72
CA LYS A 3 40.82 -9.76 21.45
C LYS A 3 39.35 -9.46 21.77
N MET A 4 38.96 -8.19 21.71
CA MET A 4 37.55 -7.81 21.65
C MET A 4 37.04 -8.16 20.25
N LEU A 5 36.17 -9.18 20.21
CA LEU A 5 35.48 -9.58 19.00
C LEU A 5 34.43 -8.50 18.69
N LEU A 6 34.72 -7.70 17.66
CA LEU A 6 33.79 -6.73 17.11
C LEU A 6 32.67 -7.51 16.40
N ILE A 7 31.55 -7.75 17.08
CA ILE A 7 30.34 -8.27 16.43
C ILE A 7 29.74 -7.10 15.63
N GLY A 8 30.13 -7.02 14.36
CA GLY A 8 29.47 -6.16 13.39
C GLY A 8 28.05 -6.67 13.17
N VAL A 9 27.07 -5.97 13.75
CA VAL A 9 25.68 -6.06 13.32
C VAL A 9 25.60 -5.30 11.98
N LEU A 10 26.03 -5.96 10.91
CA LEU A 10 25.68 -5.55 9.56
C LEU A 10 24.17 -5.74 9.42
N GLY A 11 23.44 -4.63 9.34
CA GLY A 11 21.99 -4.59 9.19
C GLY A 11 21.53 -5.38 7.98
N LEU A 12 21.13 -6.63 8.22
CA LEU A 12 20.37 -7.45 7.29
C LEU A 12 18.93 -6.93 7.27
N PHE A 13 18.68 -5.90 6.47
CA PHE A 13 17.31 -5.64 5.98
C PHE A 13 17.02 -6.63 4.85
N ASN A 14 16.97 -7.91 5.17
CA ASN A 14 16.29 -8.88 4.34
C ASN A 14 14.82 -8.74 4.71
N SER A 15 13.99 -8.26 3.77
CA SER A 15 12.54 -8.41 3.89
C SER A 15 12.23 -9.87 4.22
N PHE A 16 11.44 -10.10 5.27
CA PHE A 16 11.17 -11.44 5.80
C PHE A 16 10.54 -12.34 4.73
N VAL A 17 9.82 -11.73 3.80
CA VAL A 17 9.18 -12.38 2.64
C VAL A 17 10.16 -13.10 1.71
N TYR A 18 11.42 -12.67 1.54
CA TYR A 18 12.37 -13.41 0.68
C TYR A 18 13.00 -14.63 1.34
N GLY A 19 13.06 -14.62 2.67
CA GLY A 19 13.62 -15.74 3.44
C GLY A 19 12.63 -16.90 3.59
N GLU A 20 11.34 -16.65 3.35
CA GLU A 20 10.29 -17.66 3.41
C GLU A 20 10.19 -18.43 2.09
N ASP A 21 10.02 -19.75 2.18
CA ASP A 21 9.75 -20.58 1.01
C ASP A 21 8.29 -20.38 0.57
N LEU A 22 8.10 -19.51 -0.42
CA LEU A 22 6.80 -19.11 -0.93
C LEU A 22 6.46 -19.88 -2.22
N PRO A 23 5.20 -20.31 -2.38
CA PRO A 23 4.77 -21.02 -3.58
C PRO A 23 4.94 -20.12 -4.80
N ILE A 24 5.70 -20.62 -5.78
CA ILE A 24 5.99 -19.92 -7.02
C ILE A 24 4.81 -20.11 -7.97
N ILE A 25 4.26 -19.00 -8.44
CA ILE A 25 3.16 -18.99 -9.41
C ILE A 25 3.74 -18.77 -10.80
N GLU A 26 3.57 -19.78 -11.65
CA GLU A 26 3.97 -19.75 -13.05
C GLU A 26 2.83 -19.26 -13.95
N GLY A 27 3.16 -18.84 -15.18
CA GLY A 27 2.16 -18.45 -16.18
C GLY A 27 1.37 -17.18 -15.84
N VAL A 28 1.90 -16.30 -14.99
CA VAL A 28 1.29 -15.02 -14.67
C VAL A 28 1.30 -14.11 -15.91
N ASN A 29 0.14 -13.55 -16.26
CA ASN A 29 0.05 -12.55 -17.33
C ASN A 29 0.51 -11.19 -16.83
N CYS A 30 1.82 -10.95 -16.92
CA CYS A 30 2.50 -9.75 -16.38
C CYS A 30 1.99 -8.41 -16.92
N ASN A 31 1.25 -8.42 -18.03
CA ASN A 31 0.74 -7.22 -18.69
C ASN A 31 -0.50 -6.63 -18.00
N ASN A 32 -1.21 -7.42 -17.17
CA ASN A 32 -2.47 -6.99 -16.56
C ASN A 32 -2.56 -7.27 -15.05
N VAL A 33 -1.42 -7.50 -14.40
CA VAL A 33 -1.35 -7.65 -12.95
C VAL A 33 -1.68 -6.32 -12.27
N LYS A 34 -2.58 -6.38 -11.29
CA LYS A 34 -2.86 -5.33 -10.32
C LYS A 34 -2.63 -5.85 -8.91
N ILE A 35 -2.16 -4.98 -8.03
CA ILE A 35 -2.11 -5.21 -6.59
C ILE A 35 -3.22 -4.39 -5.95
N GLU A 36 -4.06 -5.06 -5.19
CA GLU A 36 -5.19 -4.45 -4.50
C GLU A 36 -5.06 -4.67 -3.00
N ILE A 37 -5.50 -3.66 -2.25
CA ILE A 37 -5.61 -3.69 -0.79
C ILE A 37 -7.05 -3.36 -0.47
N SER A 38 -7.68 -4.15 0.39
CA SER A 38 -9.09 -4.00 0.71
C SER A 38 -9.35 -4.27 2.19
N GLY A 39 -10.31 -3.53 2.74
CA GLY A 39 -10.82 -3.75 4.09
C GLY A 39 -12.21 -4.32 4.09
N VAL A 40 -12.36 -5.57 4.51
CA VAL A 40 -13.68 -6.21 4.63
C VAL A 40 -13.78 -6.93 5.97
N ASN A 41 -14.82 -6.65 6.75
CA ASN A 41 -15.10 -7.29 8.04
C ASN A 41 -13.86 -7.32 8.96
N ASP A 42 -13.29 -6.15 9.22
CA ASP A 42 -12.16 -5.96 10.16
C ASP A 42 -10.86 -6.70 9.77
N LYS A 43 -10.73 -7.12 8.50
CA LYS A 43 -9.50 -7.70 7.95
C LYS A 43 -8.97 -6.91 6.77
N VAL A 44 -7.68 -6.58 6.82
CA VAL A 44 -6.93 -6.11 5.65
C VAL A 44 -6.64 -7.31 4.76
N TYR A 45 -7.00 -7.21 3.49
CA TYR A 45 -6.62 -8.13 2.45
C TYR A 45 -5.61 -7.45 1.53
N ILE A 46 -4.58 -8.18 1.15
CA ILE A 46 -3.61 -7.81 0.13
C ILE A 46 -3.56 -8.94 -0.88
N PHE A 47 -3.82 -8.61 -2.14
CA PHE A 47 -3.91 -9.61 -3.20
C PHE A 47 -3.45 -9.07 -4.55
N ALA A 48 -2.90 -9.98 -5.36
CA ALA A 48 -2.66 -9.76 -6.77
C ALA A 48 -3.84 -10.27 -7.59
N LYS A 49 -4.18 -9.53 -8.63
CA LYS A 49 -5.29 -9.82 -9.52
C LYS A 49 -4.82 -9.69 -10.97
N TYR A 50 -5.10 -10.68 -11.81
CA TYR A 50 -4.75 -10.65 -13.23
C TYR A 50 -5.70 -11.52 -14.05
N LYS A 51 -5.69 -11.35 -15.38
CA LYS A 51 -6.49 -12.18 -16.29
C LYS A 51 -5.59 -13.08 -17.13
N THR A 52 -5.90 -14.36 -17.18
CA THR A 52 -5.18 -15.31 -18.04
C THR A 52 -5.34 -14.93 -19.52
N ILE A 53 -4.38 -15.33 -20.34
CA ILE A 53 -4.51 -15.22 -21.80
C ILE A 53 -5.65 -16.17 -22.23
N ALA A 54 -6.49 -15.72 -23.17
CA ALA A 54 -7.55 -16.55 -23.73
C ALA A 54 -6.93 -17.52 -24.75
N GLU A 55 -7.25 -18.80 -24.64
CA GLU A 55 -6.75 -19.85 -25.53
C GLU A 55 -7.94 -20.70 -25.95
N PHE A 56 -8.32 -20.66 -27.23
CA PHE A 56 -9.49 -21.38 -27.73
C PHE A 56 -9.44 -22.87 -27.35
N PRO A 57 -10.53 -23.47 -26.82
CA PRO A 57 -11.88 -22.91 -26.62
C PRO A 57 -12.10 -22.17 -25.28
N ASN A 58 -11.06 -22.01 -24.47
CA ASN A 58 -11.13 -21.43 -23.14
C ASN A 58 -11.07 -19.89 -23.18
N SER A 59 -12.08 -19.26 -22.60
CA SER A 59 -12.08 -17.81 -22.38
C SER A 59 -11.06 -17.38 -21.32
N SER A 60 -10.67 -16.11 -21.34
CA SER A 60 -9.85 -15.50 -20.29
C SER A 60 -10.58 -15.57 -18.94
N ARG A 61 -9.87 -16.00 -17.90
CA ARG A 61 -10.39 -16.05 -16.52
C ARG A 61 -9.60 -15.11 -15.62
N GLU A 62 -10.28 -14.59 -14.61
CA GLU A 62 -9.66 -13.81 -13.56
C GLU A 62 -9.00 -14.73 -12.52
N VAL A 63 -7.78 -14.41 -12.14
CA VAL A 63 -7.02 -15.09 -11.10
C VAL A 63 -6.78 -14.10 -9.96
N VAL A 64 -7.01 -14.57 -8.74
CA VAL A 64 -6.77 -13.82 -7.50
C VAL A 64 -5.80 -14.61 -6.64
N LEU A 65 -4.66 -14.02 -6.30
CA LEU A 65 -3.63 -14.57 -5.42
C LEU A 65 -3.51 -13.68 -4.18
N GLY A 66 -3.35 -14.27 -3.00
CA GLY A 66 -3.23 -13.53 -1.74
C GLY A 66 -4.36 -13.87 -0.80
N ASP A 67 -4.48 -13.09 0.27
CA ASP A 67 -5.35 -13.48 1.38
C ASP A 67 -6.85 -13.20 1.14
N PHE A 68 -7.20 -12.61 -0.01
CA PHE A 68 -8.58 -12.30 -0.38
C PHE A 68 -9.50 -13.53 -0.30
N ILE A 69 -10.77 -13.30 0.08
CA ILE A 69 -11.72 -14.36 0.47
C ILE A 69 -11.84 -15.45 -0.61
N THR A 70 -11.89 -15.07 -1.88
CA THR A 70 -12.07 -15.99 -3.01
C THR A 70 -10.77 -16.63 -3.52
N SER A 71 -9.60 -16.24 -3.01
CA SER A 71 -8.34 -16.83 -3.45
C SER A 71 -8.10 -18.18 -2.78
N ASN A 72 -7.73 -19.18 -3.59
CA ASN A 72 -7.26 -20.48 -3.10
C ASN A 72 -5.77 -20.46 -2.72
N GLN A 73 -5.03 -19.41 -3.11
CA GLN A 73 -3.58 -19.32 -2.95
C GLN A 73 -3.23 -18.12 -2.06
N LYS A 74 -3.16 -18.35 -0.74
CA LYS A 74 -3.08 -17.27 0.27
C LYS A 74 -1.73 -16.58 0.37
N LYS A 75 -0.66 -17.27 -0.01
CA LYS A 75 0.72 -16.79 -0.10
C LYS A 75 1.22 -17.04 -1.51
N TYR A 76 2.11 -16.22 -2.04
CA TYR A 76 2.59 -16.39 -3.41
C TYR A 76 3.91 -15.68 -3.64
N LYS A 77 4.64 -16.14 -4.65
CA LYS A 77 5.71 -15.40 -5.30
C LYS A 77 5.59 -15.58 -6.81
N PHE A 78 5.78 -14.52 -7.58
CA PHE A 78 5.92 -14.63 -9.03
C PHE A 78 6.90 -13.59 -9.55
N LYS A 79 7.44 -13.87 -10.74
CA LYS A 79 8.40 -13.02 -11.42
C LYS A 79 7.88 -12.68 -12.81
N CYS A 80 7.96 -11.41 -13.13
CA CYS A 80 7.75 -10.83 -14.45
C CYS A 80 9.09 -10.33 -15.01
N PRO A 81 9.17 -10.01 -16.31
CA PRO A 81 10.43 -9.56 -16.92
C PRO A 81 11.07 -8.36 -16.20
N ASP A 82 10.26 -7.43 -15.71
CA ASP A 82 10.64 -6.12 -15.17
C ASP A 82 10.31 -5.91 -13.68
N TYR A 83 9.70 -6.90 -13.02
CA TYR A 83 9.40 -6.87 -11.59
C TYR A 83 9.17 -8.26 -10.99
N GLU A 84 9.29 -8.36 -9.67
CA GLU A 84 8.90 -9.51 -8.89
C GLU A 84 8.00 -9.10 -7.72
N VAL A 85 7.06 -9.99 -7.38
CA VAL A 85 6.12 -9.80 -6.28
C VAL A 85 6.15 -11.04 -5.40
N ALA A 86 6.17 -10.82 -4.09
CA ALA A 86 6.07 -11.88 -3.11
C ALA A 86 5.17 -11.44 -1.95
N TYR A 87 4.34 -12.35 -1.46
CA TYR A 87 3.41 -12.10 -0.37
C TYR A 87 3.31 -13.31 0.55
N ASN A 88 3.47 -13.09 1.85
CA ASN A 88 3.47 -14.17 2.84
C ASN A 88 2.26 -14.18 3.79
N GLY A 89 1.23 -13.37 3.54
CA GLY A 89 0.06 -13.26 4.41
C GLY A 89 0.12 -12.08 5.40
N ASN A 90 1.30 -11.47 5.58
CA ASN A 90 1.48 -10.26 6.38
C ASN A 90 2.16 -9.13 5.61
N GLU A 91 3.26 -9.48 4.94
CA GLU A 91 4.11 -8.55 4.19
C GLU A 91 3.98 -8.83 2.69
N LEU A 92 3.73 -7.77 1.92
CA LEU A 92 3.86 -7.76 0.47
C LEU A 92 5.17 -7.08 0.12
N PHE A 93 6.03 -7.80 -0.59
CA PHE A 93 7.25 -7.27 -1.19
C PHE A 93 7.06 -7.12 -2.69
N ILE A 94 7.50 -5.98 -3.24
CA ILE A 94 7.61 -5.75 -4.69
C ILE A 94 8.98 -5.16 -5.00
N LYS A 95 9.66 -5.67 -6.04
CA LYS A 95 10.88 -5.07 -6.61
C LYS A 95 10.75 -4.96 -8.11
N ALA A 96 11.25 -3.89 -8.67
CA ALA A 96 11.23 -3.65 -10.09
C ALA A 96 12.50 -2.94 -10.56
N ASP A 97 12.66 -2.86 -11.88
CA ASP A 97 13.75 -2.09 -12.49
C ASP A 97 13.54 -0.57 -12.38
N ASP A 98 12.31 -0.14 -12.09
CA ASP A 98 11.91 1.26 -11.86
C ASP A 98 10.79 1.31 -10.80
N LEU A 99 10.86 2.27 -9.86
CA LEU A 99 9.79 2.47 -8.88
C LEU A 99 8.45 2.82 -9.54
N ASN A 100 8.46 3.55 -10.66
CA ASN A 100 7.21 3.85 -11.38
C ASN A 100 6.52 2.59 -11.87
N ARG A 101 7.28 1.52 -12.16
CA ARG A 101 6.70 0.24 -12.55
C ARG A 101 5.90 -0.38 -11.40
N ILE A 102 6.39 -0.22 -10.16
CA ILE A 102 5.70 -0.65 -8.94
C ILE A 102 4.45 0.18 -8.73
N TYR A 103 4.53 1.51 -8.87
CA TYR A 103 3.37 2.39 -8.69
C TYR A 103 2.24 2.05 -9.67
N LYS A 104 2.56 1.70 -10.91
CA LYS A 104 1.58 1.23 -11.90
C LYS A 104 0.82 -0.03 -11.49
N LEU A 105 1.37 -0.88 -10.61
CA LEU A 105 0.65 -2.06 -10.12
C LEU A 105 -0.53 -1.70 -9.22
N PHE A 106 -0.50 -0.53 -8.57
CA PHE A 106 -1.59 -0.04 -7.72
C PHE A 106 -2.58 0.85 -8.50
N LYS A 107 -2.21 1.32 -9.69
CA LYS A 107 -3.04 2.22 -10.48
C LYS A 107 -4.19 1.50 -11.16
N ASP A 108 -5.38 2.07 -11.04
CA ASP A 108 -6.52 1.67 -11.83
C ASP A 108 -6.67 2.58 -13.05
N GLU A 109 -6.18 2.10 -14.19
CA GLU A 109 -6.21 2.81 -15.48
C GLU A 109 -7.63 3.19 -15.94
N ALA A 110 -8.69 2.56 -15.40
CA ALA A 110 -10.06 2.93 -15.70
C ALA A 110 -10.38 4.37 -15.27
N TYR A 111 -9.72 4.88 -14.22
CA TYR A 111 -9.91 6.24 -13.71
C TYR A 111 -8.93 7.25 -14.32
N ALA A 112 -7.93 6.83 -15.08
CA ALA A 112 -7.02 7.72 -15.79
C ALA A 112 -7.67 8.44 -16.99
N LYS A 113 -8.92 8.09 -17.33
CA LYS A 113 -9.66 8.67 -18.47
C LYS A 113 -10.35 10.01 -18.19
N PHE A 114 -10.27 10.52 -16.96
CA PHE A 114 -10.84 11.83 -16.61
C PHE A 114 -9.82 12.94 -16.90
N ASP A 115 -9.67 13.30 -18.18
CA ASP A 115 -8.67 14.28 -18.65
C ASP A 115 -9.02 15.75 -18.32
N SER A 116 -10.21 16.02 -17.80
CA SER A 116 -10.68 17.36 -17.47
C SER A 116 -11.73 17.37 -16.34
N GLY A 117 -11.81 18.49 -15.63
CA GLY A 117 -12.83 18.74 -14.60
C GLY A 117 -12.28 19.08 -13.21
N PRO A 118 -13.14 19.50 -12.28
CA PRO A 118 -12.75 19.99 -10.95
C PRO A 118 -12.12 18.91 -10.05
N PHE A 119 -12.17 17.65 -10.47
CA PHE A 119 -11.63 16.50 -9.74
C PHE A 119 -10.47 15.82 -10.49
N LYS A 120 -9.94 16.42 -11.57
CA LYS A 120 -8.82 15.86 -12.36
C LYS A 120 -7.65 15.43 -11.46
N GLU A 121 -7.23 16.33 -10.57
CA GLU A 121 -6.12 16.06 -9.64
C GLU A 121 -6.42 14.87 -8.72
N VAL A 122 -7.68 14.66 -8.32
CA VAL A 122 -8.06 13.47 -7.55
C VAL A 122 -7.93 12.21 -8.39
N TYR A 123 -8.43 12.23 -9.63
CA TYR A 123 -8.45 11.08 -10.53
C TYR A 123 -7.05 10.68 -10.98
N GLU A 124 -6.16 11.63 -11.27
CA GLU A 124 -4.73 11.39 -11.55
C GLU A 124 -4.00 10.76 -10.35
N ASN A 125 -4.52 11.00 -9.15
CA ASN A 125 -4.03 10.43 -7.90
C ASN A 125 -4.83 9.19 -7.44
N ARG A 126 -5.79 8.68 -8.24
CA ARG A 126 -6.42 7.37 -8.01
C ARG A 126 -5.47 6.28 -8.49
N GLY A 127 -5.23 5.28 -7.63
CA GLY A 127 -4.09 4.38 -7.76
C GLY A 127 -3.03 4.53 -6.66
N ALA A 128 -3.41 5.24 -5.60
CA ALA A 128 -2.69 5.32 -4.34
C ALA A 128 -2.92 4.05 -3.51
N ILE A 129 -2.03 3.80 -2.56
CA ILE A 129 -2.10 2.66 -1.64
C ILE A 129 -3.12 3.00 -0.55
N PRO A 130 -4.21 2.23 -0.38
CA PRO A 130 -5.14 2.42 0.73
C PRO A 130 -4.40 2.29 2.07
N LEU A 131 -4.45 3.34 2.89
CA LEU A 131 -3.93 3.30 4.26
C LEU A 131 -5.03 2.89 5.24
N PHE A 132 -6.27 3.26 4.94
CA PHE A 132 -7.45 2.89 5.70
C PHE A 132 -8.60 2.60 4.76
N THR A 133 -9.36 1.55 5.04
CA THR A 133 -10.57 1.22 4.29
C THR A 133 -11.65 0.74 5.24
N ALA A 134 -12.78 1.43 5.22
CA ALA A 134 -14.01 1.05 5.88
C ALA A 134 -14.99 0.58 4.81
N GLY A 135 -15.30 -0.71 4.78
CA GLY A 135 -16.15 -1.31 3.79
C GLY A 135 -17.39 -1.94 4.41
N ASN A 136 -18.55 -1.72 3.81
CA ASN A 136 -19.76 -2.47 4.14
C ASN A 136 -20.60 -2.74 2.90
N TYR A 137 -21.41 -3.80 2.94
CA TYR A 137 -22.41 -4.06 1.91
C TYR A 137 -23.68 -3.29 2.27
N LYS A 138 -24.25 -2.56 1.32
CA LYS A 138 -25.56 -1.91 1.47
C LYS A 138 -26.65 -2.95 1.82
N TYR A 139 -26.51 -4.18 1.31
CA TYR A 139 -27.33 -5.33 1.68
C TYR A 139 -26.45 -6.44 2.29
N PRO A 140 -26.17 -6.40 3.60
CA PRO A 140 -25.16 -7.25 4.24
C PRO A 140 -25.50 -8.74 4.25
N ASN A 141 -26.78 -9.10 4.38
CA ASN A 141 -27.22 -10.50 4.44
C ASN A 141 -26.99 -11.26 3.12
N ILE A 142 -27.09 -10.54 1.99
CA ILE A 142 -26.90 -11.10 0.64
C ILE A 142 -25.56 -10.68 0.01
N ARG A 143 -24.78 -9.85 0.72
CA ARG A 143 -23.48 -9.32 0.29
C ARG A 143 -23.52 -8.64 -1.08
N VAL A 144 -24.53 -7.81 -1.30
CA VAL A 144 -24.72 -7.02 -2.53
C VAL A 144 -24.45 -5.54 -2.24
N ASP A 145 -24.00 -4.82 -3.27
CA ASP A 145 -23.73 -3.38 -3.25
C ASP A 145 -22.67 -2.99 -2.19
N TYR A 146 -21.45 -3.50 -2.36
CA TYR A 146 -20.32 -3.12 -1.52
C TYR A 146 -19.99 -1.63 -1.70
N VAL A 147 -19.90 -0.91 -0.58
CA VAL A 147 -19.48 0.49 -0.51
C VAL A 147 -18.30 0.57 0.43
N SER A 148 -17.21 1.20 -0.01
CA SER A 148 -16.06 1.48 0.84
C SER A 148 -15.75 2.97 0.88
N SER A 149 -15.43 3.48 2.07
CA SER A 149 -14.77 4.76 2.29
C SER A 149 -13.38 4.54 2.86
N GLY A 150 -12.55 5.58 2.82
CA GLY A 150 -11.20 5.50 3.35
C GLY A 150 -10.31 6.61 2.83
N TYR A 151 -9.03 6.48 3.13
CA TYR A 151 -7.98 7.31 2.57
C TYR A 151 -6.79 6.48 2.15
N GLN A 152 -6.05 7.04 1.20
CA GLN A 152 -4.96 6.39 0.51
C GLN A 152 -3.78 7.35 0.41
N ILE A 153 -2.58 6.82 0.19
CA ILE A 153 -1.37 7.59 -0.04
C ILE A 153 -0.84 7.34 -1.44
N ASN A 154 -0.69 8.39 -2.24
CA ASN A 154 -0.05 8.25 -3.55
C ASN A 154 1.47 8.26 -3.35
N LEU A 155 2.16 7.17 -3.67
CA LEU A 155 3.61 7.11 -3.43
C LEU A 155 4.47 7.96 -4.39
N GLU A 156 3.90 8.46 -5.50
CA GLU A 156 4.62 9.33 -6.44
C GLU A 156 4.84 10.73 -5.88
N ASN A 157 3.84 11.30 -5.21
CA ASN A 157 3.88 12.66 -4.64
C ASN A 157 3.67 12.69 -3.12
N LEU A 158 3.41 11.53 -2.54
CA LEU A 158 3.17 11.25 -1.12
C LEU A 158 1.92 11.89 -0.54
N TRP A 159 1.02 12.42 -1.39
CA TRP A 159 -0.22 13.02 -0.94
C TRP A 159 -1.17 12.01 -0.31
N LEU A 160 -1.75 12.40 0.82
CA LEU A 160 -2.92 11.73 1.37
C LEU A 160 -4.15 12.15 0.56
N VAL A 161 -4.94 11.17 0.15
CA VAL A 161 -6.17 11.39 -0.61
C VAL A 161 -7.32 10.76 0.14
N GLU A 162 -8.36 11.55 0.44
CA GLU A 162 -9.61 11.11 1.03
C GLU A 162 -10.75 11.41 0.07
N ARG A 163 -11.51 10.38 -0.34
CA ARG A 163 -12.62 10.49 -1.29
C ARG A 163 -12.22 11.21 -2.60
N ASN A 164 -12.60 12.48 -2.72
CA ASN A 164 -12.33 13.35 -3.85
C ASN A 164 -11.51 14.59 -3.45
N PHE A 165 -10.60 14.43 -2.48
CA PHE A 165 -9.80 15.52 -1.96
C PHE A 165 -8.38 15.05 -1.65
N ALA A 166 -7.38 15.74 -2.19
CA ALA A 166 -5.98 15.52 -1.88
C ALA A 166 -5.52 16.55 -0.84
N LEU A 167 -4.95 16.07 0.26
CA LEU A 167 -4.38 16.92 1.30
C LEU A 167 -2.95 17.26 0.90
N LYS A 168 -2.71 18.55 0.65
CA LYS A 168 -1.40 19.10 0.31
C LYS A 168 -0.68 19.60 1.57
N GLU A 169 0.64 19.44 1.59
CA GLU A 169 1.54 20.08 2.55
C GLU A 169 1.63 21.60 2.31
N ALA A 170 1.87 22.46 3.31
CA ALA A 170 1.80 22.26 4.75
C ALA A 170 0.56 22.99 5.26
N LYS A 171 -0.46 22.24 5.71
CA LYS A 171 -1.79 22.81 5.95
C LYS A 171 -2.53 22.06 7.06
N SER A 172 -3.22 22.83 7.89
CA SER A 172 -4.22 22.32 8.83
C SER A 172 -5.59 22.23 8.15
N TYR A 173 -6.29 21.13 8.42
CA TYR A 173 -7.61 20.80 7.90
C TYR A 173 -8.62 20.59 9.05
N GLY A 174 -8.36 21.14 10.24
CA GLY A 174 -9.19 20.93 11.44
C GLY A 174 -10.68 21.23 11.24
N ASP A 175 -11.01 22.25 10.45
CA ASP A 175 -12.39 22.65 10.16
C ASP A 175 -12.92 22.11 8.82
N ASP A 176 -12.13 21.31 8.10
CA ASP A 176 -12.51 20.81 6.78
C ASP A 176 -13.32 19.51 6.90
N TYR A 177 -14.64 19.62 6.76
CA TYR A 177 -15.56 18.48 6.83
C TYR A 177 -15.25 17.37 5.81
N ARG A 178 -14.47 17.66 4.76
CA ARG A 178 -14.06 16.69 3.73
C ARG A 178 -12.96 15.73 4.22
N VAL A 179 -12.36 16.00 5.38
CA VAL A 179 -11.23 15.24 5.97
C VAL A 179 -11.72 14.40 7.17
N ASN A 180 -12.94 13.89 7.10
CA ASN A 180 -13.60 13.28 8.25
C ASN A 180 -13.06 11.89 8.57
N GLU A 181 -12.69 11.11 7.54
CA GLU A 181 -12.11 9.79 7.73
C GLU A 181 -10.72 9.89 8.35
N LEU A 182 -9.96 10.97 8.12
CA LEU A 182 -8.61 11.16 8.66
C LEU A 182 -8.54 11.64 10.12
N LYS A 183 -9.65 12.04 10.76
CA LYS A 183 -9.64 12.72 12.09
C LYS A 183 -8.91 12.01 13.23
N ASN A 184 -8.80 10.68 13.13
CA ASN A 184 -8.19 9.82 14.14
C ASN A 184 -6.90 9.14 13.64
N ALA A 185 -6.42 9.51 12.45
CA ALA A 185 -5.23 8.95 11.84
C ALA A 185 -3.98 9.63 12.38
N VAL A 186 -2.94 8.84 12.61
CA VAL A 186 -1.58 9.30 12.82
C VAL A 186 -0.71 8.64 11.77
N VAL A 187 -0.16 9.46 10.87
CA VAL A 187 0.82 9.02 9.88
C VAL A 187 2.15 9.66 10.25
N ALA A 188 3.18 8.85 10.44
CA ALA A 188 4.53 9.28 10.74
C ALA A 188 5.49 8.67 9.74
N TYR A 189 6.69 9.22 9.64
CA TYR A 189 7.70 8.70 8.72
C TYR A 189 9.10 8.76 9.29
N LYS A 190 9.97 7.90 8.75
CA LYS A 190 11.43 7.97 8.89
C LYS A 190 12.04 8.02 7.51
N VAL A 191 13.08 8.82 7.36
CA VAL A 191 13.95 8.81 6.17
C VAL A 191 15.32 8.28 6.56
N ASP A 192 15.86 7.37 5.77
CA ASP A 192 17.20 6.78 5.95
C ASP A 192 17.45 6.26 7.38
N ASN A 193 16.43 5.64 7.99
CA ASN A 193 16.43 5.14 9.37
C ASN A 193 16.73 6.20 10.46
N LYS A 194 16.45 7.48 10.18
CA LYS A 194 16.62 8.59 11.13
C LYS A 194 15.41 8.73 12.07
N GLN A 195 15.34 9.88 12.75
CA GLN A 195 14.28 10.24 13.68
C GLN A 195 12.87 10.11 13.06
N LEU A 196 11.93 9.64 13.87
CA LEU A 196 10.50 9.62 13.53
C LEU A 196 9.97 11.05 13.45
N LYS A 197 9.32 11.41 12.34
CA LYS A 197 8.69 12.71 12.12
C LYS A 197 7.20 12.55 11.83
N PRO A 198 6.35 13.49 12.24
CA PRO A 198 4.93 13.45 11.87
C PRO A 198 4.79 13.77 10.38
N TYR A 199 3.98 12.98 9.67
CA TYR A 199 3.49 13.35 8.34
C TYR A 199 2.08 13.94 8.42
N PHE A 200 1.19 13.25 9.11
CA PHE A 200 -0.16 13.70 9.41
C PHE A 200 -0.49 13.42 10.88
N PHE A 201 -0.84 14.47 11.62
CA PHE A 201 -1.21 14.39 13.03
C PHE A 201 -2.11 15.57 13.39
N ASN A 202 -3.13 15.36 14.23
CA ASN A 202 -4.09 16.41 14.64
C ASN A 202 -4.64 17.21 13.45
N ASN A 203 -5.14 16.51 12.42
CA ASN A 203 -5.69 17.12 11.20
C ASN A 203 -4.75 18.05 10.44
N THR A 204 -3.44 17.91 10.65
CA THR A 204 -2.42 18.75 10.02
C THR A 204 -1.47 17.89 9.20
N VAL A 205 -1.26 18.26 7.94
CA VAL A 205 -0.18 17.70 7.11
C VAL A 205 1.08 18.54 7.32
N TYR A 206 2.14 17.90 7.81
CA TYR A 206 3.44 18.52 8.06
C TYR A 206 4.34 18.45 6.82
N PRO A 207 5.27 19.41 6.63
CA PRO A 207 6.23 19.35 5.53
C PRO A 207 7.08 18.06 5.58
N ALA A 208 7.07 17.31 4.49
CA ALA A 208 7.82 16.07 4.30
C ALA A 208 8.34 15.89 2.86
N PHE A 209 7.81 16.65 1.89
CA PHE A 209 8.18 16.52 0.47
C PHE A 209 9.69 16.58 0.22
N GLU A 210 10.40 17.53 0.82
CA GLU A 210 11.85 17.68 0.65
C GLU A 210 12.66 16.53 1.28
N ASP A 211 12.21 16.02 2.42
CA ASP A 211 12.81 14.86 3.08
C ASP A 211 12.63 13.63 2.19
N PHE A 212 11.41 13.41 1.71
CA PHE A 212 11.10 12.31 0.82
C PHE A 212 11.86 12.39 -0.48
N LYS A 213 12.03 13.56 -1.09
CA LYS A 213 12.78 13.73 -2.34
C LYS A 213 14.23 13.26 -2.20
N LYS A 214 14.89 13.57 -1.08
CA LYS A 214 16.33 13.30 -0.85
C LYS A 214 16.63 11.91 -0.27
N ALA A 215 15.63 11.25 0.31
CA ALA A 215 15.81 9.96 0.98
C ALA A 215 16.16 8.82 0.01
N GLU A 216 17.07 7.94 0.43
CA GLU A 216 17.31 6.63 -0.21
C GLU A 216 16.26 5.61 0.26
N LYS A 217 15.85 5.70 1.52
CA LYS A 217 14.84 4.84 2.14
C LYS A 217 13.80 5.68 2.89
N ILE A 218 12.52 5.35 2.72
CA ILE A 218 11.40 5.96 3.41
C ILE A 218 10.62 4.86 4.12
N GLU A 219 10.34 5.05 5.40
CA GLU A 219 9.39 4.22 6.14
C GLU A 219 8.22 5.10 6.55
N ILE A 220 7.01 4.68 6.25
CA ILE A 220 5.76 5.35 6.59
C ILE A 220 5.03 4.44 7.55
N PHE A 221 4.73 4.96 8.74
CA PHE A 221 4.02 4.27 9.80
C PHE A 221 2.65 4.90 9.95
N HIS A 222 1.65 4.06 10.16
CA HIS A 222 0.27 4.49 10.24
C HIS A 222 -0.42 3.78 11.41
N LYS A 223 -1.07 4.56 12.26
CA LYS A 223 -1.99 4.06 13.27
C LYS A 223 -3.24 4.92 13.29
N ARG A 224 -4.32 4.34 13.80
CA ARG A 224 -5.58 5.03 14.04
C ARG A 224 -6.12 4.59 15.39
N SER A 225 -6.73 5.49 16.16
CA SER A 225 -7.49 5.04 17.34
C SER A 225 -8.59 4.08 16.88
N HIS A 226 -8.65 2.91 17.52
CA HIS A 226 -9.64 1.87 17.24
C HIS A 226 -11.03 2.40 17.63
N ASP A 227 -11.80 2.86 16.65
CA ASP A 227 -13.25 2.73 16.74
C ASP A 227 -13.57 1.30 16.30
N GLU A 228 -13.98 0.45 17.24
CA GLU A 228 -14.08 -1.02 17.15
C GLU A 228 -14.94 -1.58 16.00
N LYS A 229 -15.48 -0.75 15.09
CA LYS A 229 -16.48 -1.16 14.10
C LYS A 229 -16.35 -0.59 12.69
N MET A 230 -15.34 0.24 12.36
CA MET A 230 -15.40 0.97 11.08
C MET A 230 -14.10 1.03 10.27
N GLY A 231 -13.35 -0.06 10.17
CA GLY A 231 -12.40 -0.23 9.06
C GLY A 231 -11.01 -0.74 9.45
N VAL A 232 -10.20 -0.98 8.44
CA VAL A 232 -8.90 -1.65 8.58
C VAL A 232 -7.78 -0.72 8.15
N ILE A 233 -6.60 -0.87 8.74
CA ILE A 233 -5.44 -0.05 8.44
C ILE A 233 -4.30 -0.88 7.87
N LEU A 234 -3.59 -0.31 6.88
CA LEU A 234 -2.23 -0.75 6.55
C LEU A 234 -1.28 -0.03 7.50
N GLU A 235 -0.50 -0.78 8.27
CA GLU A 235 0.27 -0.22 9.40
C GLU A 235 1.64 0.34 8.99
N LYS A 236 2.31 -0.25 7.99
CA LYS A 236 3.60 0.25 7.51
C LYS A 236 3.78 0.10 6.01
N ILE A 237 4.41 1.10 5.41
CA ILE A 237 4.98 1.07 4.06
C ILE A 237 6.47 1.34 4.18
N GLU A 238 7.29 0.56 3.50
CA GLU A 238 8.72 0.83 3.35
C GLU A 238 9.05 0.96 1.87
N ILE A 239 9.69 2.06 1.48
CA ILE A 239 10.13 2.35 0.11
C ILE A 239 11.64 2.43 0.14
N ASN A 240 12.31 1.56 -0.60
CA ASN A 240 13.75 1.62 -0.79
C ASN A 240 14.02 2.03 -2.24
N LYS A 241 14.38 3.30 -2.45
CA LYS A 241 14.61 3.86 -3.78
C LYS A 241 15.87 3.31 -4.43
N LYS A 242 16.90 3.05 -3.63
CA LYS A 242 18.17 2.48 -4.10
C LYS A 242 18.01 1.05 -4.59
N ALA A 243 17.27 0.23 -3.83
CA ALA A 243 16.96 -1.15 -4.20
C ALA A 243 15.73 -1.27 -5.10
N LYS A 244 15.04 -0.15 -5.39
CA LYS A 244 13.83 -0.07 -6.22
C LYS A 244 12.76 -1.07 -5.78
N SER A 245 12.41 -1.00 -4.50
CA SER A 245 11.47 -1.94 -3.88
C SER A 245 10.54 -1.26 -2.90
N ILE A 246 9.40 -1.91 -2.67
CA ILE A 246 8.37 -1.50 -1.72
C ILE A 246 7.95 -2.71 -0.88
N ASN A 247 7.83 -2.50 0.42
CA ASN A 247 7.20 -3.44 1.35
C ASN A 247 5.96 -2.83 1.97
N LEU A 248 4.87 -3.58 1.99
CA LEU A 248 3.63 -3.23 2.69
C LEU A 248 3.42 -4.22 3.81
N PHE A 249 3.20 -3.74 5.02
CA PHE A 249 2.99 -4.58 6.19
C PHE A 249 1.58 -4.36 6.72
N LYS A 250 0.81 -5.45 6.80
CA LYS A 250 -0.48 -5.46 7.49
C LYS A 250 -0.31 -5.18 8.97
N ASN A 251 0.65 -5.88 9.60
CA ASN A 251 0.98 -5.71 11.00
C ASN A 251 2.44 -5.25 11.14
N ALA A 252 2.63 -4.12 11.81
CA ALA A 252 3.91 -3.51 12.14
C ALA A 252 3.79 -2.68 13.41
N VAL A 253 4.76 -2.81 14.32
CA VAL A 253 4.80 -2.00 15.54
C VAL A 253 4.99 -0.53 15.15
N PHE A 254 4.06 0.33 15.58
CA PHE A 254 4.24 1.77 15.47
C PHE A 254 5.39 2.19 16.39
N PRO A 255 6.46 2.84 15.88
CA PRO A 255 7.61 3.16 16.70
C PRO A 255 7.26 4.12 17.83
N ASP A 256 7.81 3.85 19.01
CA ASP A 256 7.91 4.87 20.05
C ASP A 256 8.86 5.99 19.57
N SER A 257 8.59 7.21 20.03
CA SER A 257 9.24 8.47 19.62
C SER A 257 10.77 8.38 19.48
#